data_AF-X1CCC0-F1
#
_entry.id   AF-X1CCC0-F1
#
_cell.length_a   1.000
_cell.length_b   1.000
_cell.length_c   1.000
_cell.angle_alpha   90.00
_cell.angle_beta   90.00
_cell.angle_gamma   90.00
#
_symmetry.space_group_name_H-M   'P 1'
#
loop_
_entity.id
_entity.type
_entity.pdbx_description
1 polymer ?
#
loop_
_entity_poly.entity_id
_entity_poly.type
_entity_poly.pdbx_seq_one_letter_code
_entity_poly.pdbx_strand_id
1 'polypeptide(L)'
;STYSIVKNIPITFLPYSDIEKILKPHDKTPKKVIPTRPPKPLDMNDDMFDELMSSISMEEILEELGIDTSKNPTECFAHGSNGGKCFGFTSEAAHCFHCDGSWNKFSLIKDAKNLDAKQTFDWFAEKTGKTDELQESRDNYVKELAMKKAVKVFTIDGQAEIFYDEQPYFYDKSKMFWLWDKEDFKWVLSDEVDILNTIYKVTGKDIITSKSRTEILNSLKQKGRLNHPLPIEKSWIQFKDKIYDVKTGACFAATPAYFATNPIPWEVGESEATPT
;
A
#
# COMPACT_ATOMS: atom_id res chain seq x y z
N SER A 1 44.38 -5.98 43.20
CA SER A 1 43.57 -4.82 42.80
C SER A 1 42.29 -4.82 43.60
N THR A 2 42.07 -3.79 44.42
CA THR A 2 40.87 -3.62 45.24
C THR A 2 39.84 -2.86 44.42
N TYR A 3 38.72 -3.49 44.10
CA TYR A 3 37.63 -2.82 43.41
C TYR A 3 36.76 -2.09 44.44
N SER A 4 36.46 -0.82 44.19
CA SER A 4 35.49 -0.05 44.97
C SER A 4 34.21 0.12 44.17
N ILE A 5 33.07 -0.14 44.80
CA ILE A 5 31.75 0.05 44.18
C ILE A 5 31.45 1.55 44.20
N VAL A 6 31.49 2.18 43.02
CA VAL A 6 31.27 3.64 42.90
C VAL A 6 29.78 3.99 42.98
N LYS A 7 28.88 3.11 42.51
CA LYS A 7 27.42 3.28 42.61
C LYS A 7 26.73 1.92 42.71
N ASN A 8 26.04 1.68 43.83
CA ASN A 8 25.30 0.44 44.10
C ASN A 8 23.83 0.60 43.66
N ILE A 9 23.59 0.70 42.36
CA ILE A 9 22.24 0.82 41.79
C ILE A 9 21.83 -0.58 41.30
N PRO A 10 20.63 -1.08 41.65
CA PRO A 10 20.15 -2.36 41.14
C PRO A 10 20.10 -2.28 39.61
N ILE A 11 20.69 -3.28 38.94
CA ILE A 11 20.66 -3.40 37.48
C ILE A 11 19.20 -3.67 37.10
N THR A 12 18.46 -2.61 36.77
CA THR A 12 17.13 -2.73 36.20
C THR A 12 17.25 -3.41 34.84
N PHE A 13 16.40 -4.41 34.59
CA PHE A 13 16.31 -5.04 33.29
C PHE A 13 15.99 -3.97 32.24
N LEU A 14 16.94 -3.71 31.33
CA LEU A 14 16.71 -2.86 30.17
C LEU A 14 16.33 -3.77 29.00
N PRO A 15 15.13 -3.63 28.42
CA PRO A 15 14.79 -4.35 27.20
C PRO A 15 15.80 -4.07 26.09
N TYR A 16 16.12 -5.08 25.29
CA TYR A 16 17.10 -4.98 24.21
C TYR A 16 16.77 -3.86 23.22
N SER A 17 15.48 -3.58 23.00
CA SER A 17 15.00 -2.48 22.16
C SER A 17 15.43 -1.10 22.64
N ASP A 18 15.56 -0.90 23.96
CA ASP A 18 15.93 0.39 24.54
C ASP A 18 17.44 0.57 24.51
N ILE A 19 18.20 -0.51 24.70
CA ILE A 19 19.65 -0.54 24.45
C ILE A 19 19.93 -0.20 22.98
N GLU A 20 19.20 -0.82 22.04
CA GLU A 20 19.34 -0.53 20.61
C GLU A 20 19.04 0.95 20.33
N LYS A 21 17.96 1.52 20.85
CA LYS A 21 17.65 2.95 20.66
C LYS A 21 18.73 3.89 21.19
N ILE A 22 19.36 3.56 22.32
CA ILE A 22 20.44 4.37 22.91
C ILE A 22 21.72 4.27 22.08
N LEU A 23 22.04 3.08 21.56
CA LEU A 23 23.28 2.83 20.83
C LEU A 23 23.20 3.20 19.34
N LYS A 24 22.03 3.08 18.71
CA LYS A 24 21.81 3.27 17.27
C LYS A 24 22.25 4.64 16.72
N PRO A 25 22.13 5.77 17.45
CA PRO A 25 22.70 7.05 17.02
C PRO A 25 24.23 7.09 17.04
N HIS A 26 24.87 6.22 17.82
CA HIS A 26 26.33 6.16 18.00
C HIS A 26 26.97 5.02 17.21
N ASP A 27 26.18 4.17 16.56
CA ASP A 27 26.66 3.10 15.72
C ASP A 27 27.28 3.67 14.44
N LYS A 28 28.61 3.78 14.45
CA LYS A 28 29.43 4.17 13.30
C LYS A 28 29.78 2.98 12.41
N THR A 29 29.27 1.77 12.69
CA THR A 29 29.51 0.66 11.78
C THR A 29 28.85 1.02 10.44
N PRO A 30 29.59 0.93 9.32
CA PRO A 30 28.99 1.14 8.02
C PRO A 30 27.87 0.11 7.88
N LYS A 31 26.63 0.59 7.82
CA LYS A 31 25.47 -0.28 7.62
C LYS A 31 25.74 -1.06 6.35
N LYS A 32 25.84 -2.39 6.47
CA LYS A 32 25.90 -3.25 5.30
C LYS A 32 24.62 -2.98 4.51
N VAL A 33 24.76 -2.31 3.37
CA VAL A 33 23.63 -2.05 2.48
C VAL A 33 23.14 -3.43 2.07
N ILE A 34 21.97 -3.83 2.57
CA ILE A 34 21.31 -5.02 2.09
C ILE A 34 20.83 -4.65 0.70
N PRO A 35 21.30 -5.32 -0.37
CA PRO A 35 20.80 -5.04 -1.70
C PRO A 35 19.30 -5.27 -1.69
N THR A 36 18.53 -4.20 -1.83
CA THR A 36 17.09 -4.29 -1.98
C THR A 36 16.84 -4.82 -3.39
N ARG A 37 16.26 -6.02 -3.48
CA ARG A 37 15.77 -6.54 -4.77
C ARG A 37 14.84 -5.45 -5.35
N PRO A 38 14.97 -5.10 -6.64
CA PRO A 38 14.06 -4.15 -7.25
C PRO A 38 12.62 -4.61 -7.03
N PRO A 39 11.65 -3.69 -6.86
CA PRO A 39 10.25 -4.07 -6.82
C PRO A 39 9.90 -4.76 -8.14
N LYS A 40 9.51 -6.02 -8.06
CA LYS A 40 9.08 -6.82 -9.20
C LYS A 40 7.67 -6.40 -9.62
N PRO A 41 7.39 -6.22 -10.92
CA PRO A 41 6.04 -5.99 -11.41
C PRO A 41 5.13 -7.19 -11.14
N LEU A 42 3.86 -6.95 -10.81
CA LEU A 42 2.89 -8.01 -10.56
C LEU A 42 2.53 -8.79 -11.84
N ASP A 43 2.71 -8.16 -12.99
CA ASP A 43 2.38 -8.64 -14.35
C ASP A 43 3.54 -9.39 -15.03
N MET A 44 4.60 -9.70 -14.28
CA MET A 44 5.82 -10.33 -14.78
C MET A 44 6.10 -11.62 -13.99
N ASN A 45 6.43 -12.71 -14.68
CA ASN A 45 6.90 -13.93 -14.02
C ASN A 45 8.36 -13.77 -13.51
N ASP A 46 8.81 -14.62 -12.58
CA ASP A 46 10.16 -14.47 -11.99
C ASP A 46 11.26 -14.68 -13.02
N ASP A 47 11.08 -15.66 -13.91
CA ASP A 47 12.08 -16.02 -14.92
C ASP A 47 12.35 -14.87 -15.90
N MET A 48 11.31 -14.21 -16.41
CA MET A 48 11.43 -13.07 -17.32
C MET A 48 12.06 -11.86 -16.62
N PHE A 49 11.74 -11.63 -15.35
CA PHE A 49 12.35 -10.55 -14.57
C PHE A 49 13.85 -10.79 -14.41
N ASP A 50 14.25 -11.99 -13.98
CA ASP A 50 15.65 -12.33 -13.76
C ASP A 50 16.42 -12.34 -15.09
N GLU A 51 15.80 -12.77 -16.19
CA GLU A 51 16.37 -12.72 -17.54
C GLU A 51 16.57 -11.28 -18.03
N LEU A 52 15.57 -10.39 -17.90
CA LEU A 52 15.68 -8.97 -18.27
C LEU A 52 16.82 -8.27 -17.49
N MET A 53 16.89 -8.51 -16.17
CA MET A 53 17.89 -7.87 -15.31
C MET A 53 19.31 -8.43 -15.46
N SER A 54 19.44 -9.69 -15.90
CA SER A 54 20.74 -10.33 -16.16
C SER A 54 21.26 -10.08 -17.56
N SER A 55 20.38 -9.80 -18.54
CA SER A 55 20.74 -9.60 -19.94
C SER A 55 21.53 -8.31 -20.22
N ILE A 56 21.42 -7.30 -19.35
CA ILE A 56 22.15 -6.03 -19.49
C ILE A 56 23.14 -5.90 -18.34
N SER A 57 24.41 -5.69 -18.64
CA SER A 57 25.46 -5.43 -17.65
C SER A 57 25.34 -4.03 -17.02
N MET A 58 25.99 -3.80 -15.87
CA MET A 58 26.00 -2.46 -15.28
C MET A 58 26.80 -1.49 -16.16
N GLU A 59 27.86 -1.98 -16.79
CA GLU A 59 28.74 -1.24 -17.68
C GLU A 59 27.98 -0.70 -18.89
N GLU A 60 27.18 -1.53 -19.57
CA GLU A 60 26.33 -1.09 -20.69
C GLU A 60 25.32 -0.01 -20.28
N ILE A 61 24.74 -0.13 -19.08
CA ILE A 61 23.85 0.89 -18.51
C ILE A 61 24.60 2.22 -18.31
N LEU A 62 25.79 2.17 -17.74
CA LEU A 62 26.59 3.36 -17.48
C LEU A 62 27.05 4.03 -18.77
N GLU A 63 27.47 3.24 -19.76
CA GLU A 63 27.84 3.74 -21.10
C GLU A 63 26.66 4.44 -21.79
N GLU A 64 25.46 3.87 -21.71
CA GLU A 64 24.25 4.51 -22.24
C GLU A 64 23.92 5.84 -21.53
N LEU A 65 24.21 5.94 -20.23
CA LEU A 65 24.05 7.18 -19.46
C LEU A 65 25.18 8.19 -19.71
N GLY A 66 26.16 7.87 -20.57
CA GLY A 66 27.31 8.72 -20.87
C GLY A 66 28.36 8.77 -19.77
N ILE A 67 28.41 7.76 -18.89
CA ILE A 67 29.38 7.65 -17.81
C ILE A 67 30.60 6.85 -18.27
N ASP A 68 31.80 7.41 -18.07
CA ASP A 68 33.07 6.74 -18.38
C ASP A 68 33.30 5.53 -17.45
N THR A 69 33.20 4.32 -18.00
CA THR A 69 33.40 3.03 -17.31
C THR A 69 34.87 2.61 -17.25
N SER A 70 35.79 3.31 -17.91
CA SER A 70 37.23 2.99 -17.88
C SER A 70 37.88 3.24 -16.51
N LYS A 71 37.18 3.94 -15.62
CA LYS A 71 37.61 4.29 -14.26
C LYS A 71 36.53 3.94 -13.26
N ASN A 72 36.97 3.48 -12.08
CA ASN A 72 36.09 3.21 -10.96
C ASN A 72 36.84 3.59 -9.67
N PRO A 73 36.46 4.68 -8.97
CA PRO A 73 35.25 5.49 -9.15
C PRO A 73 35.29 6.45 -10.36
N THR A 74 34.11 6.86 -10.81
CA THR A 74 33.85 7.78 -11.94
C THR A 74 32.94 8.96 -11.52
N GLU A 75 32.48 9.76 -12.47
CA GLU A 75 31.56 10.89 -12.25
C GLU A 75 30.13 10.41 -11.95
N CYS A 76 29.45 11.09 -11.04
CA CYS A 76 28.07 10.76 -10.68
C CYS A 76 27.08 11.43 -11.65
N PHE A 77 26.08 10.70 -12.13
CA PHE A 77 25.02 11.26 -12.97
C PHE A 77 24.14 12.30 -12.27
N ALA A 78 24.04 12.23 -10.94
CA ALA A 78 23.11 13.06 -10.17
C ALA A 78 23.71 14.41 -9.75
N HIS A 79 25.04 14.52 -9.66
CA HIS A 79 25.71 15.77 -9.24
C HIS A 79 27.16 15.83 -9.74
N GLY A 80 27.65 17.06 -9.94
CA GLY A 80 29.08 17.30 -10.15
C GLY A 80 29.87 17.10 -8.85
N SER A 81 31.14 16.69 -8.96
CA SER A 81 32.07 16.67 -7.82
C SER A 81 33.38 17.33 -8.22
N ASN A 82 33.97 18.14 -7.34
CA ASN A 82 35.23 18.83 -7.63
C ASN A 82 36.39 17.86 -7.97
N GLY A 83 36.32 16.63 -7.47
CA GLY A 83 37.31 15.58 -7.75
C GLY A 83 36.96 14.65 -8.93
N GLY A 84 35.76 14.78 -9.51
CA GLY A 84 35.28 13.95 -10.64
C GLY A 84 35.18 12.43 -10.38
N LYS A 85 35.33 11.97 -9.12
CA LYS A 85 35.45 10.54 -8.78
C LYS A 85 34.74 10.22 -7.49
N CYS A 86 33.42 10.14 -7.54
CA CYS A 86 32.59 9.81 -6.37
C CYS A 86 31.62 8.65 -6.61
N PHE A 87 31.51 8.16 -7.84
CA PHE A 87 30.56 7.12 -8.21
C PHE A 87 31.28 5.80 -8.46
N GLY A 88 31.15 4.86 -7.52
CA GLY A 88 31.70 3.52 -7.65
C GLY A 88 30.62 2.52 -8.11
N PHE A 89 31.01 1.51 -8.89
CA PHE A 89 30.07 0.49 -9.35
C PHE A 89 30.68 -0.92 -9.33
N THR A 90 29.79 -1.92 -9.33
CA THR A 90 30.07 -3.34 -9.52
C THR A 90 29.11 -3.88 -10.58
N SER A 91 29.21 -5.17 -10.93
CA SER A 91 28.28 -5.83 -11.85
C SER A 91 26.82 -5.81 -11.39
N GLU A 92 26.56 -5.59 -10.10
CA GLU A 92 25.22 -5.68 -9.48
C GLU A 92 24.69 -4.34 -8.98
N ALA A 93 25.56 -3.46 -8.50
CA ALA A 93 25.17 -2.25 -7.80
C ALA A 93 26.10 -1.07 -8.10
N ALA A 94 25.56 0.13 -7.98
CA ALA A 94 26.29 1.38 -8.01
C ALA A 94 26.08 2.16 -6.72
N HIS A 95 27.06 2.97 -6.33
CA HIS A 95 27.02 3.78 -5.12
C HIS A 95 27.79 5.08 -5.32
N CYS A 96 27.24 6.17 -4.79
CA CYS A 96 27.93 7.45 -4.72
C CYS A 96 28.38 7.78 -3.30
N PHE A 97 29.68 8.00 -3.12
CA PHE A 97 30.27 8.37 -1.83
C PHE A 97 30.00 9.82 -1.40
N HIS A 98 29.34 10.62 -2.22
CA HIS A 98 29.09 12.03 -1.93
C HIS A 98 27.62 12.32 -1.62
N CYS A 99 26.68 11.78 -2.40
CA CYS A 99 25.26 11.93 -2.14
C CYS A 99 24.66 10.76 -1.34
N ASP A 100 25.49 9.82 -0.89
CA ASP A 100 25.11 8.57 -0.20
C ASP A 100 24.08 7.71 -0.97
N GLY A 101 23.93 7.95 -2.28
CA GLY A 101 23.00 7.22 -3.13
C GLY A 101 23.51 5.81 -3.42
N SER A 102 22.60 4.83 -3.46
CA SER A 102 22.91 3.46 -3.86
C SER A 102 21.82 2.94 -4.78
N TRP A 103 22.24 2.33 -5.87
CA TRP A 103 21.35 1.89 -6.93
C TRP A 103 21.67 0.45 -7.34
N ASN A 104 20.63 -0.32 -7.66
CA ASN A 104 20.77 -1.47 -8.54
C ASN A 104 20.54 -1.01 -9.99
N LYS A 105 20.72 -1.91 -10.97
CA LYS A 105 20.52 -1.59 -12.40
C LYS A 105 19.17 -0.90 -12.68
N PHE A 106 18.09 -1.36 -12.02
CA PHE A 106 16.74 -0.83 -12.21
C PHE A 106 16.59 0.57 -11.64
N SER A 107 16.93 0.77 -10.36
CA SER A 107 16.78 2.08 -9.71
C SER A 107 17.71 3.12 -10.31
N LEU A 108 18.88 2.71 -10.84
CA LEU A 108 19.80 3.60 -11.54
C LEU A 108 19.16 4.20 -12.79
N ILE A 109 18.61 3.37 -13.68
CA ILE A 109 17.93 3.84 -14.89
C ILE A 109 16.71 4.69 -14.54
N LYS A 110 15.91 4.23 -13.57
CA LYS A 110 14.71 4.93 -13.12
C LYS A 110 15.04 6.37 -12.70
N ASP A 111 16.04 6.54 -11.83
CA ASP A 111 16.41 7.85 -11.30
C ASP A 111 17.14 8.70 -12.35
N ALA A 112 18.09 8.12 -13.10
CA ALA A 112 18.89 8.84 -14.09
C ALA A 112 18.07 9.34 -15.29
N LYS A 113 17.05 8.59 -15.71
CA LYS A 113 16.15 8.97 -16.82
C LYS A 113 14.82 9.57 -16.33
N ASN A 114 14.62 9.71 -15.01
CA ASN A 114 13.38 10.19 -14.40
C ASN A 114 12.13 9.43 -14.90
N LEU A 115 12.20 8.10 -14.90
CA LEU A 115 11.15 7.22 -15.37
C LEU A 115 10.30 6.68 -14.20
N ASP A 116 9.05 6.37 -14.47
CA ASP A 116 8.27 5.53 -13.55
C ASP A 116 8.70 4.05 -13.64
N ALA A 117 8.15 3.20 -12.76
CA ALA A 117 8.52 1.78 -12.75
C ALA A 117 8.17 1.07 -14.07
N LYS A 118 7.01 1.38 -14.67
CA LYS A 118 6.54 0.74 -15.90
C LYS A 118 7.44 1.12 -17.07
N GLN A 119 7.71 2.41 -17.24
CA GLN A 119 8.61 2.95 -18.26
C GLN A 119 10.03 2.40 -18.12
N THR A 120 10.50 2.17 -16.89
CA THR A 120 11.80 1.55 -16.65
C THR A 120 11.83 0.12 -17.18
N PHE A 121 10.81 -0.71 -16.95
CA PHE A 121 10.75 -2.05 -17.53
C PHE A 121 10.62 -2.05 -19.05
N ASP A 122 9.86 -1.11 -19.61
CA ASP A 122 9.74 -0.94 -21.06
C ASP A 122 11.11 -0.62 -21.67
N TRP A 123 11.91 0.23 -21.01
CA TRP A 123 13.29 0.53 -21.40
C TRP A 123 14.19 -0.72 -21.38
N PHE A 124 14.13 -1.53 -20.31
CA PHE A 124 14.89 -2.78 -20.25
C PHE A 124 14.48 -3.75 -21.37
N ALA A 125 13.17 -3.91 -21.60
CA ALA A 125 12.66 -4.79 -22.65
C ALA A 125 13.06 -4.33 -24.05
N GLU A 126 13.04 -3.02 -24.33
CA GLU A 126 13.54 -2.46 -25.59
C GLU A 126 15.03 -2.78 -25.79
N LYS A 127 15.86 -2.57 -24.75
CA LYS A 127 17.30 -2.84 -24.82
C LYS A 127 17.64 -4.31 -24.99
N THR A 128 16.84 -5.22 -24.46
CA THR A 128 17.05 -6.67 -24.64
C THR A 128 16.30 -7.26 -25.83
N GLY A 129 15.52 -6.47 -26.58
CA GLY A 129 14.67 -6.96 -27.67
C GLY A 129 13.54 -7.89 -27.21
N LYS A 130 13.03 -7.69 -25.99
CA LYS A 130 11.98 -8.49 -25.33
C LYS A 130 10.64 -7.75 -25.17
N THR A 131 10.36 -6.79 -26.06
CA THR A 131 9.15 -5.95 -25.95
C THR A 131 7.88 -6.77 -26.12
N ASP A 132 7.90 -7.77 -27.00
CA ASP A 132 6.75 -8.61 -27.32
C ASP A 132 6.45 -9.58 -26.18
N GLU A 133 7.47 -10.21 -25.59
CA GLU A 133 7.33 -11.10 -24.43
C GLU A 133 6.81 -10.34 -23.20
N LEU A 134 7.31 -9.12 -22.97
CA LEU A 134 6.81 -8.26 -21.90
C LEU A 134 5.33 -7.93 -22.11
N GLN A 135 4.93 -7.60 -23.34
CA GLN A 135 3.54 -7.29 -23.67
C GLN A 135 2.64 -8.53 -23.53
N GLU A 136 3.09 -9.70 -23.96
CA GLU A 136 2.36 -10.96 -23.79
C GLU A 136 2.18 -11.30 -22.31
N SER A 137 3.22 -11.15 -21.49
CA SER A 137 3.15 -11.35 -20.03
C SER A 137 2.09 -10.44 -19.39
N ARG A 138 2.05 -9.17 -19.80
CA ARG A 138 1.04 -8.20 -19.36
C ARG A 138 -0.38 -8.61 -19.75
N ASP A 139 -0.57 -9.01 -21.00
CA ASP A 139 -1.88 -9.43 -21.49
C ASP A 139 -2.37 -10.69 -20.78
N ASN A 140 -1.47 -11.64 -20.53
CA ASN A 140 -1.77 -12.86 -19.78
C ASN A 140 -2.12 -12.54 -18.32
N TYR A 141 -1.41 -11.62 -17.67
CA TYR A 141 -1.73 -11.17 -16.33
C TYR A 141 -3.12 -10.51 -16.26
N VAL A 142 -3.45 -9.63 -17.22
CA VAL A 142 -4.78 -8.99 -17.30
C VAL A 142 -5.87 -10.04 -17.51
N LYS A 143 -5.66 -11.03 -18.38
CA LYS A 143 -6.59 -12.15 -18.59
C LYS A 143 -6.76 -12.99 -17.33
N GLU A 144 -5.67 -13.30 -16.64
CA GLU A 144 -5.69 -14.07 -15.39
C GLU A 144 -6.44 -13.30 -14.29
N LEU A 145 -6.19 -11.99 -14.15
CA LEU A 145 -6.94 -11.13 -13.25
C LEU A 145 -8.43 -11.08 -13.58
N ALA A 146 -8.78 -10.95 -14.87
CA ALA A 146 -10.16 -10.98 -15.33
C ALA A 146 -10.82 -12.32 -15.02
N MET A 147 -10.11 -13.43 -15.24
CA MET A 147 -10.59 -14.77 -14.90
C MET A 147 -10.75 -14.96 -13.40
N LYS A 148 -9.78 -14.51 -12.57
CA LYS A 148 -9.89 -14.53 -11.10
C LYS A 148 -11.09 -13.72 -10.61
N LYS A 149 -11.32 -12.53 -11.19
CA LYS A 149 -12.51 -11.71 -10.91
C LYS A 149 -13.79 -12.44 -11.30
N ALA A 150 -13.83 -13.08 -12.47
CA ALA A 150 -14.98 -13.88 -12.91
C ALA A 150 -15.24 -15.07 -11.97
N VAL A 151 -14.19 -15.81 -11.57
CA VAL A 151 -14.30 -16.93 -10.61
C VAL A 151 -14.86 -16.47 -9.27
N LYS A 152 -14.46 -15.29 -8.77
CA LYS A 152 -15.05 -14.72 -7.54
C LYS A 152 -16.57 -14.55 -7.63
N VAL A 153 -17.12 -14.19 -8.80
CA VAL A 153 -18.58 -14.04 -8.97
C VAL A 153 -19.32 -15.37 -8.74
N PHE A 154 -18.66 -16.50 -8.99
CA PHE A 154 -19.25 -17.83 -8.85
C PHE A 154 -19.11 -18.42 -7.45
N THR A 155 -18.35 -17.80 -6.54
CA THR A 155 -18.24 -18.25 -5.14
C THR A 155 -19.12 -17.40 -4.23
N ILE A 156 -19.67 -18.01 -3.17
CA ILE A 156 -20.51 -17.29 -2.21
C ILE A 156 -19.70 -16.19 -1.50
N ASP A 157 -18.45 -16.47 -1.16
CA ASP A 157 -17.56 -15.47 -0.56
C ASP A 157 -17.26 -14.31 -1.50
N GLY A 158 -16.95 -14.60 -2.77
CA GLY A 158 -16.72 -13.53 -3.76
C GLY A 158 -17.98 -12.71 -4.03
N GLN A 159 -19.17 -13.31 -4.00
CA GLN A 159 -20.44 -12.58 -4.03
C GLN A 159 -20.61 -11.66 -2.82
N ALA A 160 -20.24 -12.11 -1.61
CA ALA A 160 -20.27 -11.28 -0.42
C ALA A 160 -19.26 -10.11 -0.48
N GLU A 161 -18.09 -10.31 -1.11
CA GLU A 161 -17.13 -9.23 -1.37
C GLU A 161 -17.70 -8.20 -2.34
N ILE A 162 -18.23 -8.65 -3.48
CA ILE A 162 -18.82 -7.78 -4.49
C ILE A 162 -20.00 -7.01 -3.90
N PHE A 163 -20.85 -7.67 -3.09
CA PHE A 163 -21.95 -7.02 -2.41
C PHE A 163 -21.46 -5.97 -1.41
N TYR A 164 -20.35 -6.21 -0.70
CA TYR A 164 -19.75 -5.21 0.20
C TYR A 164 -19.22 -3.99 -0.56
N ASP A 165 -18.56 -4.20 -1.70
CA ASP A 165 -18.02 -3.11 -2.53
C ASP A 165 -19.15 -2.19 -3.04
N GLU A 166 -20.31 -2.78 -3.38
CA GLU A 166 -21.49 -2.02 -3.78
C GLU A 166 -22.22 -1.40 -2.58
N GLN A 167 -22.49 -2.17 -1.54
CA GLN A 167 -23.25 -1.75 -0.36
C GLN A 167 -22.42 -2.04 0.88
N PRO A 168 -21.62 -1.09 1.40
CA PRO A 168 -20.80 -1.33 2.59
C PRO A 168 -21.67 -1.73 3.78
N TYR A 169 -21.25 -2.79 4.48
CA TYR A 169 -21.93 -3.33 5.64
C TYR A 169 -20.95 -3.94 6.64
N PHE A 170 -21.31 -3.96 7.91
CA PHE A 170 -20.56 -4.75 8.89
C PHE A 170 -21.50 -5.50 9.82
N TYR A 171 -20.95 -6.53 10.49
CA TYR A 171 -21.69 -7.38 11.41
C TYR A 171 -21.04 -7.35 12.78
N ASP A 172 -21.74 -6.76 13.75
CA ASP A 172 -21.17 -6.43 15.05
C ASP A 172 -21.12 -7.63 16.00
N LYS A 173 -20.58 -7.39 17.20
CA LYS A 173 -20.50 -8.42 18.27
C LYS A 173 -21.88 -8.76 18.85
N SER A 174 -22.83 -7.85 18.74
CA SER A 174 -24.22 -8.01 19.18
C SER A 174 -25.07 -8.78 18.17
N LYS A 175 -24.46 -9.25 17.08
CA LYS A 175 -25.11 -10.02 15.99
C LYS A 175 -26.10 -9.19 15.17
N MET A 176 -25.85 -7.89 15.05
CA MET A 176 -26.63 -6.98 14.23
C MET A 176 -25.87 -6.60 12.96
N PHE A 177 -26.61 -6.45 11.86
CA PHE A 177 -26.09 -5.85 10.65
C PHE A 177 -26.20 -4.34 10.73
N TRP A 178 -25.21 -3.68 10.16
CA TRP A 178 -25.20 -2.23 9.94
C TRP A 178 -24.92 -2.00 8.47
N LEU A 179 -25.79 -1.25 7.81
CA LEU A 179 -25.66 -0.86 6.40
C LEU A 179 -25.24 0.59 6.31
N TRP A 180 -24.36 0.90 5.37
CA TRP A 180 -23.99 2.27 5.05
C TRP A 180 -25.08 2.92 4.20
N ASP A 181 -25.75 3.92 4.74
CA ASP A 181 -26.66 4.78 4.01
C ASP A 181 -25.86 5.74 3.14
N LYS A 182 -25.90 5.53 1.81
CA LYS A 182 -25.18 6.36 0.84
C LYS A 182 -25.79 7.75 0.66
N GLU A 183 -27.05 7.95 1.02
CA GLU A 183 -27.75 9.24 0.89
C GLU A 183 -27.45 10.13 2.11
N ASP A 184 -27.55 9.55 3.31
CA ASP A 184 -27.31 10.25 4.57
C ASP A 184 -25.88 10.12 5.11
N PHE A 185 -25.01 9.37 4.42
CA PHE A 185 -23.62 9.11 4.79
C PHE A 185 -23.46 8.58 6.22
N LYS A 186 -24.31 7.65 6.67
CA LYS A 186 -24.30 7.13 8.06
C LYS A 186 -24.53 5.63 8.12
N TRP A 187 -24.17 5.03 9.24
CA TRP A 187 -24.51 3.64 9.53
C TRP A 187 -25.93 3.51 10.07
N VAL A 188 -26.72 2.66 9.42
CA VAL A 188 -28.11 2.35 9.80
C VAL A 188 -28.19 0.89 10.23
N LEU A 189 -28.86 0.66 11.35
CA LEU A 189 -29.12 -0.68 11.85
C LEU A 189 -30.06 -1.42 10.89
N SER A 190 -29.71 -2.65 10.53
CA SER A 190 -30.44 -3.48 9.59
C SER A 190 -30.56 -4.89 10.15
N ASP A 191 -31.66 -5.59 9.84
CA ASP A 191 -31.79 -7.01 10.17
C ASP A 191 -31.42 -7.92 8.97
N GLU A 192 -31.47 -9.24 9.17
CA GLU A 192 -31.18 -10.20 8.10
C GLU A 192 -32.21 -10.15 6.96
N VAL A 193 -33.46 -9.78 7.25
CA VAL A 193 -34.54 -9.71 6.28
C VAL A 193 -34.33 -8.52 5.36
N ASP A 194 -33.94 -7.37 5.89
CA ASP A 194 -33.58 -6.17 5.14
C ASP A 194 -32.41 -6.41 4.17
N ILE A 195 -31.39 -7.14 4.62
CA ILE A 195 -30.26 -7.54 3.78
C ILE A 195 -30.74 -8.42 2.62
N LEU A 196 -31.55 -9.45 2.90
CA LEU A 196 -32.08 -10.34 1.87
C LEU A 196 -33.00 -9.60 0.89
N ASN A 197 -33.81 -8.66 1.37
CA ASN A 197 -34.65 -7.80 0.55
C ASN A 197 -33.81 -6.89 -0.36
N THR A 198 -32.68 -6.38 0.15
CA THR A 198 -31.74 -5.57 -0.64
C THR A 198 -31.11 -6.40 -1.75
N ILE A 199 -30.64 -7.61 -1.44
CA ILE A 199 -30.09 -8.55 -2.45
C ILE A 199 -31.17 -8.90 -3.48
N TYR A 200 -32.40 -9.15 -3.06
CA TYR A 200 -33.52 -9.41 -3.97
C TYR A 200 -33.79 -8.23 -4.90
N LYS A 201 -33.85 -6.99 -4.38
CA LYS A 201 -34.05 -5.78 -5.18
C LYS A 201 -32.98 -5.60 -6.26
N VAL A 202 -31.72 -5.91 -5.94
CA VAL A 202 -30.60 -5.75 -6.89
C VAL A 202 -30.55 -6.90 -7.89
N THR A 203 -30.75 -8.14 -7.45
CA THR A 203 -30.54 -9.33 -8.30
C THR A 203 -31.79 -9.78 -9.05
N GLY A 204 -32.98 -9.38 -8.60
CA GLY A 204 -34.27 -9.90 -9.07
C GLY A 204 -34.47 -11.39 -8.81
N LYS A 205 -33.55 -12.05 -8.08
CA LYS A 205 -33.58 -13.48 -7.80
C LYS A 205 -34.07 -13.71 -6.40
N ASP A 206 -35.17 -14.44 -6.29
CA ASP A 206 -35.66 -14.87 -4.99
C ASP A 206 -34.71 -15.93 -4.41
N ILE A 207 -34.23 -15.67 -3.19
CA ILE A 207 -33.32 -16.54 -2.44
C ILE A 207 -34.18 -17.61 -1.76
N ILE A 208 -34.84 -18.44 -2.58
CA ILE A 208 -35.97 -19.28 -2.15
C ILE A 208 -35.52 -20.48 -1.33
N THR A 209 -34.32 -21.02 -1.57
CA THR A 209 -33.89 -22.19 -0.80
C THR A 209 -33.30 -21.79 0.55
N SER A 210 -33.79 -22.42 1.63
CA SER A 210 -33.32 -22.19 2.99
C SER A 210 -31.81 -22.41 3.13
N LYS A 211 -31.27 -23.37 2.36
CA LYS A 211 -29.83 -23.67 2.31
C LYS A 211 -29.04 -22.49 1.75
N SER A 212 -29.37 -22.01 0.54
CA SER A 212 -28.67 -20.88 -0.08
C SER A 212 -28.78 -19.62 0.77
N ARG A 213 -29.94 -19.35 1.38
CA ARG A 213 -30.12 -18.24 2.32
C ARG A 213 -29.12 -18.31 3.48
N THR A 214 -28.98 -19.48 4.08
CA THR A 214 -28.08 -19.70 5.23
C THR A 214 -26.62 -19.50 4.83
N GLU A 215 -26.23 -20.05 3.68
CA GLU A 215 -24.87 -19.94 3.15
C GLU A 215 -24.50 -18.47 2.83
N ILE A 216 -25.40 -17.74 2.16
CA ILE A 216 -25.23 -16.30 1.86
C ILE A 216 -25.09 -15.51 3.16
N LEU A 217 -26.02 -15.66 4.11
CA LEU A 217 -25.97 -14.92 5.38
C LEU A 217 -24.70 -15.22 6.17
N ASN A 218 -24.24 -16.48 6.19
CA ASN A 218 -23.01 -16.83 6.89
C ASN A 218 -21.78 -16.19 6.24
N SER A 219 -21.71 -16.14 4.92
CA SER A 219 -20.62 -15.49 4.20
C SER A 219 -20.63 -13.96 4.43
N LEU A 220 -21.81 -13.33 4.34
CA LEU A 220 -21.97 -11.91 4.68
C LEU A 220 -21.54 -11.63 6.13
N LYS A 221 -21.96 -12.42 7.11
CA LYS A 221 -21.54 -12.25 8.52
C LYS A 221 -20.02 -12.32 8.69
N GLN A 222 -19.36 -13.25 7.99
CA GLN A 222 -17.91 -13.40 8.05
C GLN A 222 -17.22 -12.17 7.44
N LYS A 223 -17.60 -11.76 6.23
CA LYS A 223 -17.04 -10.59 5.56
C LYS A 223 -17.30 -9.31 6.34
N GLY A 224 -18.52 -9.11 6.84
CA GLY A 224 -18.91 -7.97 7.66
C GLY A 224 -18.13 -7.88 8.98
N ARG A 225 -17.67 -8.99 9.56
CA ARG A 225 -16.80 -8.96 10.75
C ARG A 225 -15.36 -8.53 10.45
N LEU A 226 -14.87 -8.82 9.24
CA LEU A 226 -13.54 -8.39 8.81
C LEU A 226 -13.50 -6.88 8.50
N ASN A 227 -14.64 -6.33 8.06
CA ASN A 227 -14.79 -4.94 7.66
C ASN A 227 -15.42 -4.06 8.76
N HIS A 228 -14.99 -4.23 10.01
CA HIS A 228 -15.50 -3.41 11.10
C HIS A 228 -15.01 -1.96 10.96
N PRO A 229 -15.89 -0.95 10.93
CA PRO A 229 -15.48 0.44 10.82
C PRO A 229 -14.68 0.87 12.05
N LEU A 230 -13.79 1.84 11.86
CA LEU A 230 -13.03 2.45 12.93
C LEU A 230 -13.97 3.32 13.80
N PRO A 231 -13.78 3.37 15.12
CA PRO A 231 -14.53 4.30 15.95
C PRO A 231 -14.19 5.73 15.54
N ILE A 232 -15.19 6.62 15.56
CA ILE A 232 -14.97 8.05 15.36
C ILE A 232 -14.20 8.64 16.56
N GLU A 233 -13.22 9.50 16.29
CA GLU A 233 -12.50 10.21 17.35
C GLU A 233 -13.42 11.20 18.07
N LYS A 234 -13.16 11.43 19.37
CA LYS A 234 -14.03 12.30 20.18
C LYS A 234 -14.03 13.77 19.74
N SER A 235 -13.00 14.21 19.01
CA SER A 235 -12.94 15.57 18.46
C SER A 235 -13.58 15.69 17.08
N TRP A 236 -14.02 14.58 16.48
CA TRP A 236 -14.60 14.57 15.16
C TRP A 236 -16.12 14.71 15.25
N ILE A 237 -16.66 15.59 14.42
CA ILE A 237 -18.09 15.83 14.28
C ILE A 237 -18.44 15.64 12.81
N GLN A 238 -19.43 14.80 12.53
CA GLN A 238 -19.93 14.63 11.17
C GLN A 238 -21.06 15.61 10.88
N PHE A 239 -20.91 16.34 9.78
CA PHE A 239 -21.88 17.25 9.18
C PHE A 239 -22.22 16.72 7.79
N LYS A 240 -23.40 16.11 7.64
CA LYS A 240 -23.86 15.50 6.38
C LYS A 240 -22.80 14.57 5.78
N ASP A 241 -22.16 14.97 4.68
CA ASP A 241 -21.16 14.24 3.90
C ASP A 241 -19.71 14.51 4.32
N LYS A 242 -19.47 15.30 5.38
CA LYS A 242 -18.13 15.69 5.84
C LYS A 242 -17.91 15.43 7.31
N ILE A 243 -16.68 15.08 7.68
CA ILE A 243 -16.21 14.96 9.05
C ILE A 243 -15.24 16.12 9.33
N TYR A 244 -15.51 16.85 10.40
CA TYR A 244 -14.71 17.98 10.88
C TYR A 244 -14.01 17.62 12.18
N ASP A 245 -12.69 17.78 12.23
CA ASP A 245 -11.92 17.64 13.47
C ASP A 245 -11.79 18.98 14.19
N VAL A 246 -12.51 19.12 15.30
CA VAL A 246 -12.57 20.35 16.10
C VAL A 246 -11.19 20.76 16.64
N LYS A 247 -10.24 19.83 16.80
CA LYS A 247 -8.90 20.15 17.32
C LYS A 247 -7.97 20.71 16.26
N THR A 248 -8.02 20.17 15.06
CA THR A 248 -7.05 20.49 13.99
C THR A 248 -7.62 21.43 12.93
N GLY A 249 -8.96 21.56 12.86
CA GLY A 249 -9.66 22.25 11.79
C GLY A 249 -9.69 21.47 10.47
N ALA A 250 -9.24 20.21 10.46
CA ALA A 250 -9.24 19.39 9.25
C ALA A 250 -10.65 18.96 8.85
N CYS A 251 -10.92 19.01 7.55
CA CYS A 251 -12.16 18.51 6.92
C CYS A 251 -11.83 17.35 5.97
N PHE A 252 -12.59 16.27 6.03
CA PHE A 252 -12.53 15.19 5.04
C PHE A 252 -13.92 14.58 4.80
N ALA A 253 -14.08 13.84 3.70
CA ALA A 253 -15.36 13.23 3.35
C ALA A 253 -15.76 12.12 4.36
N ALA A 254 -17.04 12.04 4.69
CA ALA A 254 -17.60 10.93 5.43
C ALA A 254 -17.55 9.67 4.57
N THR A 255 -16.95 8.61 5.10
CA THR A 255 -16.80 7.33 4.40
C THR A 255 -17.21 6.18 5.32
N PRO A 256 -17.55 5.01 4.77
CA PRO A 256 -17.81 3.81 5.58
C PRO A 256 -16.63 3.38 6.46
N ALA A 257 -15.44 3.95 6.31
CA ALA A 257 -14.29 3.62 7.15
C ALA A 257 -14.52 3.96 8.64
N TYR A 258 -15.43 4.89 8.96
CA TYR A 258 -15.68 5.34 10.32
C TYR A 258 -17.12 5.06 10.77
N PHE A 259 -17.30 4.71 12.04
CA PHE A 259 -18.61 4.38 12.61
C PHE A 259 -19.30 5.64 13.15
N ALA A 260 -20.13 6.26 12.31
CA ALA A 260 -20.99 7.37 12.67
C ALA A 260 -22.46 7.06 12.32
N THR A 261 -23.36 7.34 13.26
CA THR A 261 -24.80 7.01 13.17
C THR A 261 -25.72 8.23 13.21
N ASN A 262 -25.20 9.38 13.64
CA ASN A 262 -26.00 10.59 13.86
C ASN A 262 -25.29 11.82 13.28
N PRO A 263 -25.20 11.94 11.94
CA PRO A 263 -24.65 13.13 11.30
C PRO A 263 -25.56 14.33 11.56
N ILE A 264 -24.95 15.50 11.73
CA ILE A 264 -25.67 16.77 11.77
C ILE A 264 -26.16 17.07 10.34
N PRO A 265 -27.46 17.34 10.10
CA PRO A 265 -28.01 17.48 8.75
C PRO A 265 -27.62 18.80 8.05
N TRP A 266 -26.82 19.64 8.71
CA TRP A 266 -26.39 20.95 8.24
C TRP A 266 -24.98 20.88 7.65
N GLU A 267 -24.68 21.74 6.69
CA GLU A 267 -23.33 21.92 6.17
C GLU A 267 -22.50 22.81 7.10
N VAL A 268 -21.17 22.64 7.08
CA VAL A 268 -20.26 23.50 7.83
C VAL A 268 -20.26 24.89 7.18
N GLY A 269 -20.79 25.89 7.88
CA GLY A 269 -20.81 27.27 7.41
C GLY A 269 -19.41 27.90 7.40
N GLU A 270 -19.17 28.84 6.48
CA GLU A 270 -17.94 29.64 6.42
C GLU A 270 -17.89 30.76 7.48
N SER A 271 -19.03 31.05 8.11
CA SER A 271 -19.18 32.15 9.06
C SER A 271 -19.82 31.69 10.36
N GLU A 272 -19.56 32.42 11.44
CA GLU A 272 -20.18 32.21 12.75
C GLU A 272 -21.67 32.62 12.80
N ALA A 273 -22.19 33.23 11.72
CA ALA A 273 -23.59 33.62 11.65
C ALA A 273 -24.48 32.37 11.65
N THR A 274 -25.46 32.34 12.56
CA THR A 274 -26.45 31.27 12.60
C THR A 274 -27.25 31.26 11.30
N PRO A 275 -27.41 30.11 10.62
CA PRO A 275 -28.31 30.01 9.48
C PRO A 275 -29.71 30.50 9.90
N THR A 276 -30.28 31.42 9.11
CA THR A 276 -31.63 31.98 9.33
C THR A 276 -32.68 31.20 8.57
#